data_AF-A0A175RCI0-F1
#
_entry.id   AF-A0A175RCI0-F1
#
_cell.length_a   1.000
_cell.length_b   1.000
_cell.length_c   1.000
_cell.angle_alpha   90.00
_cell.angle_beta   90.00
_cell.angle_gamma   90.00
#
_symmetry.space_group_name_H-M   'P 1'
#
loop_
_entity.id
_entity.type
_entity.pdbx_description
1 polymer ?
#
loop_
_entity_poly.entity_id
_entity_poly.type
_entity_poly.pdbx_seq_one_letter_code
_entity_poly.pdbx_strand_id
1 'polypeptide(L)'
;MIATALIFLLGALTATLILLLLIPLVWRRAQRLARREFNATIPTSVNEIRAEMDLVRATSAFDIRREERRAQELMEQAVRERGEAGRVIVENGHLVTRGRELEGHLAERDKTIAKLEERLHTVIAERDELVQHRHDLRAKLQARAEEMEALALRHQALKERSDEQRRHIAAADARVVDLSEALRVARERAPARASQPEGAVPPVPAPIAAVEPDAALAAMATSNARPSGSARLRAVLQSNQATTDIKSGPERGDGSENAEIRERISDIAARVIQKEIEAEGPNSRLREMIERPEPPREGGVPSLAARVRSLLSDTPAVSPTPVANAPAMAATSPAEPDPAPAVSSARTAGKRNGGARSRPKSRR
;
A
#
# COMPACT_ATOMS: atom_id res chain seq x y z
N MET A 1 -144.25 -25.31 -8.91
CA MET A 1 -143.50 -24.10 -8.48
C MET A 1 -143.12 -24.15 -6.99
N ILE A 2 -144.05 -24.44 -6.07
CA ILE A 2 -143.74 -24.54 -4.63
C ILE A 2 -142.89 -25.78 -4.27
N ALA A 3 -143.16 -26.94 -4.88
CA ALA A 3 -142.40 -28.18 -4.61
C ALA A 3 -140.91 -28.07 -4.98
N THR A 4 -140.58 -27.45 -6.12
CA THR A 4 -139.19 -27.19 -6.54
C THR A 4 -138.48 -26.18 -5.63
N ALA A 5 -139.20 -25.17 -5.14
CA ALA A 5 -138.67 -24.21 -4.17
C ALA A 5 -138.37 -24.86 -2.81
N LEU A 6 -139.23 -25.77 -2.32
CA LEU A 6 -139.02 -26.50 -1.07
C LEU A 6 -137.82 -27.46 -1.14
N ILE A 7 -137.64 -28.17 -2.24
CA ILE A 7 -136.47 -29.06 -2.44
C ILE A 7 -135.18 -28.23 -2.50
N PHE A 8 -135.20 -27.06 -3.15
CA PHE A 8 -134.06 -26.15 -3.18
C PHE A 8 -133.73 -25.58 -1.78
N LEU A 9 -134.74 -25.17 -1.02
CA LEU A 9 -134.56 -24.68 0.35
C LEU A 9 -134.01 -25.77 1.27
N LEU A 10 -134.53 -27.00 1.16
CA LEU A 10 -134.04 -28.15 1.91
C LEU A 10 -132.60 -28.50 1.51
N GLY A 11 -132.26 -28.44 0.22
CA GLY A 11 -130.89 -28.58 -0.28
C GLY A 11 -129.94 -27.51 0.26
N ALA A 12 -130.36 -26.24 0.29
CA ALA A 12 -129.58 -25.15 0.84
C ALA A 12 -129.40 -25.27 2.36
N LEU A 13 -130.44 -25.67 3.08
CA LEU A 13 -130.39 -25.88 4.53
C LEU A 13 -129.47 -27.06 4.89
N THR A 14 -129.52 -28.15 4.11
CA THR A 14 -128.66 -29.32 4.31
C THR A 14 -127.20 -29.02 3.95
N ALA A 15 -126.94 -28.30 2.86
CA ALA A 15 -125.58 -27.88 2.48
C ALA A 15 -124.97 -26.93 3.52
N THR A 16 -125.75 -25.96 4.01
CA THR A 16 -125.29 -25.05 5.08
C THR A 16 -125.08 -25.79 6.39
N LEU A 17 -125.92 -26.76 6.74
CA LEU A 17 -125.73 -27.63 7.91
C LEU A 17 -124.42 -28.44 7.79
N ILE A 18 -124.13 -29.02 6.63
CA ILE A 18 -122.88 -29.77 6.38
C ILE A 18 -121.67 -28.83 6.44
N LEU A 19 -121.75 -27.63 5.85
CA LEU A 19 -120.68 -26.64 5.91
C LEU A 19 -120.39 -26.21 7.35
N LEU A 20 -121.44 -25.95 8.14
CA LEU A 20 -121.33 -25.59 9.55
C LEU A 20 -120.70 -26.71 10.38
N LEU A 21 -120.96 -27.97 10.01
CA LEU A 21 -120.37 -29.15 10.65
C LEU A 21 -118.87 -29.32 10.31
N LEU A 22 -118.46 -28.96 9.09
CA LEU A 22 -117.07 -29.11 8.62
C LEU A 22 -116.15 -27.96 9.04
N ILE A 23 -116.67 -26.73 9.19
CA ILE A 23 -115.92 -25.55 9.67
C ILE A 23 -115.08 -25.82 10.93
N PRO A 24 -115.64 -26.37 12.04
CA PRO A 24 -114.86 -26.62 13.25
C PRO A 24 -113.79 -27.71 13.04
N LEU A 25 -113.95 -28.60 12.06
CA LEU A 25 -113.00 -29.67 11.76
C LEU A 25 -111.74 -29.12 11.05
N VAL A 26 -111.93 -28.23 10.09
CA VAL A 26 -110.82 -27.58 9.36
C VAL A 26 -110.09 -26.58 10.26
N TRP A 27 -110.82 -25.78 11.04
CA TRP A 27 -110.25 -24.82 11.98
C TRP A 27 -109.36 -25.50 13.04
N ARG A 28 -109.81 -26.63 13.60
CA ARG A 28 -109.02 -27.44 14.54
C ARG A 28 -107.75 -28.01 13.92
N ARG A 29 -107.71 -28.27 12.62
CA ARG A 29 -106.50 -28.74 11.91
C ARG A 29 -105.53 -27.60 11.66
N ALA A 30 -106.01 -26.47 11.14
CA ALA A 30 -105.20 -25.28 10.88
C ALA A 30 -104.53 -24.76 12.17
N GLN A 31 -105.26 -24.70 13.29
CA GLN A 31 -104.70 -24.30 14.59
C GLN A 31 -103.61 -25.25 15.09
N ARG A 32 -103.68 -26.56 14.79
CA ARG A 32 -102.62 -27.50 15.21
C ARG A 32 -101.34 -27.30 14.40
N LEU A 33 -101.43 -27.04 13.10
CA LEU A 33 -100.25 -26.76 12.28
C LEU A 33 -99.62 -25.43 12.69
N ALA A 34 -100.42 -24.36 12.80
CA ALA A 34 -99.92 -23.06 13.24
C ALA A 34 -99.29 -23.11 14.63
N ARG A 35 -99.87 -23.85 15.59
CA ARG A 35 -99.28 -24.06 16.92
C ARG A 35 -97.99 -24.88 16.87
N ARG A 36 -97.88 -25.86 15.95
CA ARG A 36 -96.65 -26.65 15.78
C ARG A 36 -95.50 -25.83 15.21
N GLU A 37 -95.77 -25.00 14.21
CA GLU A 37 -94.75 -24.09 13.65
C GLU A 37 -94.35 -23.01 14.67
N PHE A 38 -95.33 -22.38 15.33
CA PHE A 38 -95.07 -21.37 16.35
C PHE A 38 -94.26 -21.92 17.53
N ASN A 39 -94.57 -23.14 17.99
CA ASN A 39 -93.80 -23.82 19.04
C ASN A 39 -92.42 -24.32 18.56
N ALA A 40 -92.18 -24.43 17.26
CA ALA A 40 -90.88 -24.80 16.71
C ALA A 40 -89.95 -23.59 16.53
N THR A 41 -90.51 -22.38 16.37
CA THR A 41 -89.74 -21.15 16.14
C THR A 41 -89.54 -20.32 17.41
N ILE A 42 -90.41 -20.45 18.41
CA ILE A 42 -90.30 -19.70 19.66
C ILE A 42 -89.58 -20.54 20.70
N PRO A 43 -88.60 -19.96 21.43
CA PRO A 43 -87.94 -20.66 22.52
C PRO A 43 -88.99 -21.05 23.56
N THR A 44 -89.24 -22.35 23.67
CA THR A 44 -90.33 -22.88 24.51
C THR A 44 -89.92 -23.01 25.97
N SER A 45 -88.63 -22.83 26.28
CA SER A 45 -88.10 -22.93 27.65
C SER A 45 -87.15 -21.77 28.03
N VAL A 46 -87.21 -21.38 29.31
CA VAL A 46 -86.29 -20.38 29.91
C VAL A 46 -84.83 -20.84 29.83
N ASN A 47 -84.58 -22.15 29.75
CA ASN A 47 -83.23 -22.71 29.64
C ASN A 47 -82.62 -22.48 28.25
N GLU A 48 -83.42 -22.57 27.18
CA GLU A 48 -82.95 -22.28 25.81
C GLU A 48 -82.59 -20.79 25.66
N ILE A 49 -83.40 -19.88 26.20
CA ILE A 49 -83.10 -18.43 26.18
C ILE A 49 -81.79 -18.13 26.92
N ARG A 50 -81.55 -18.80 28.05
CA ARG A 50 -80.28 -18.66 28.79
C ARG A 50 -79.11 -19.23 28.00
N ALA A 51 -79.28 -20.37 27.35
CA ALA A 51 -78.24 -20.96 26.50
C ALA A 51 -77.89 -20.08 25.30
N GLU A 52 -78.87 -19.45 24.64
CA GLU A 52 -78.61 -18.48 23.56
C GLU A 52 -77.91 -17.23 24.09
N MET A 53 -78.30 -16.71 25.25
CA MET A 53 -77.63 -15.57 25.87
C MET A 53 -76.18 -15.91 26.25
N ASP A 54 -75.94 -17.10 26.79
CA ASP A 54 -74.59 -17.57 27.12
C ASP A 54 -73.78 -17.83 25.85
N LEU A 55 -74.39 -18.29 24.76
CA LEU A 55 -73.76 -18.41 23.45
C LEU A 55 -73.33 -17.04 22.91
N VAL A 56 -74.19 -16.01 22.96
CA VAL A 56 -73.85 -14.64 22.53
C VAL A 56 -72.71 -14.05 23.38
N ARG A 57 -72.71 -14.32 24.69
CA ARG A 57 -71.59 -13.92 25.57
C ARG A 57 -70.31 -14.65 25.22
N ALA A 58 -70.40 -15.94 24.89
CA ALA A 58 -69.24 -16.72 24.48
C ALA A 58 -68.68 -16.23 23.14
N THR A 59 -69.52 -16.05 22.12
CA THR A 59 -69.08 -15.58 20.78
C THR A 59 -68.45 -14.20 20.85
N SER A 60 -69.08 -13.25 21.55
CA SER A 60 -68.50 -11.92 21.77
C SER A 60 -67.17 -11.99 22.52
N ALA A 61 -67.05 -12.82 23.56
CA ALA A 61 -65.79 -13.03 24.26
C ALA A 61 -64.70 -13.65 23.34
N PHE A 62 -65.07 -14.58 22.47
CA PHE A 62 -64.15 -15.17 21.48
C PHE A 62 -63.72 -14.17 20.41
N ASP A 63 -64.64 -13.36 19.91
CA ASP A 63 -64.35 -12.33 18.90
C ASP A 63 -63.41 -11.27 19.47
N ILE A 64 -63.67 -10.79 20.70
CA ILE A 64 -62.77 -9.89 21.41
C ILE A 64 -61.38 -10.52 21.57
N ARG A 65 -61.29 -11.78 22.02
CA ARG A 65 -60.00 -12.50 22.16
C ARG A 65 -59.31 -12.75 20.83
N ARG A 66 -60.06 -12.88 19.74
CA ARG A 66 -59.51 -13.06 18.40
C ARG A 66 -58.90 -11.77 17.89
N GLU A 67 -59.59 -10.65 18.06
CA GLU A 67 -59.05 -9.34 17.67
C GLU A 67 -57.88 -8.92 18.57
N GLU A 68 -57.95 -9.21 19.88
CA GLU A 68 -56.82 -8.98 20.78
C GLU A 68 -55.58 -9.77 20.33
N ARG A 69 -55.74 -11.05 19.96
CA ARG A 69 -54.64 -11.87 19.43
C ARG A 69 -54.10 -11.35 18.11
N ARG A 70 -54.96 -10.95 17.17
CA ARG A 70 -54.53 -10.35 15.90
C ARG A 70 -53.77 -9.04 16.14
N ALA A 71 -54.25 -8.20 17.04
CA ALA A 71 -53.56 -6.97 17.42
C ALA A 71 -52.18 -7.27 18.03
N GLN A 72 -52.09 -8.28 18.90
CA GLN A 72 -50.81 -8.73 19.46
C GLN A 72 -49.86 -9.25 18.39
N GLU A 73 -50.32 -10.09 17.46
CA GLU A 73 -49.52 -10.61 16.35
C GLU A 73 -48.98 -9.47 15.45
N LEU A 74 -49.82 -8.49 15.11
CA LEU A 74 -49.40 -7.31 14.34
C LEU A 74 -48.40 -6.44 15.11
N MET A 75 -48.59 -6.28 16.42
CA MET A 75 -47.64 -5.56 17.27
C MET A 75 -46.29 -6.29 17.33
N GLU A 76 -46.29 -7.61 17.50
CA GLU A 76 -45.07 -8.42 17.48
C GLU A 76 -44.34 -8.33 16.13
N GLN A 77 -45.07 -8.40 15.01
CA GLN A 77 -44.50 -8.21 13.68
C GLN A 77 -43.88 -6.83 13.53
N ALA A 78 -44.59 -5.78 13.92
CA ALA A 78 -44.08 -4.40 13.84
C ALA A 78 -42.85 -4.17 14.74
N VAL A 79 -42.73 -4.86 15.89
CA VAL A 79 -41.52 -4.82 16.72
C VAL A 79 -40.36 -5.54 16.04
N ARG A 80 -40.61 -6.70 15.42
CA ARG A 80 -39.58 -7.44 14.67
C ARG A 80 -39.07 -6.64 13.48
N GLU A 81 -39.97 -6.09 12.67
CA GLU A 81 -39.63 -5.25 11.51
C GLU A 81 -38.81 -4.02 11.93
N ARG A 82 -39.18 -3.35 13.03
CA ARG A 82 -38.39 -2.23 13.56
C ARG A 82 -37.01 -2.66 14.04
N GLY A 83 -36.91 -3.84 14.67
CA GLY A 83 -35.63 -4.42 15.09
C GLY A 83 -34.72 -4.72 13.89
N GLU A 84 -35.27 -5.34 12.84
CA GLU A 84 -34.56 -5.63 11.60
C GLU A 84 -34.14 -4.35 10.87
N ALA A 85 -35.03 -3.36 10.76
CA ALA A 85 -34.70 -2.06 10.20
C ALA A 85 -33.57 -1.36 10.98
N GLY A 86 -33.61 -1.42 12.32
CA GLY A 86 -32.53 -0.92 13.17
C GLY A 86 -31.19 -1.61 12.89
N ARG A 87 -31.18 -2.93 12.72
CA ARG A 87 -29.97 -3.69 12.38
C ARG A 87 -29.41 -3.26 11.02
N VAL A 88 -30.27 -3.16 10.00
CA VAL A 88 -29.87 -2.74 8.65
C VAL A 88 -29.30 -1.33 8.62
N ILE A 89 -29.84 -0.40 9.42
CA ILE A 89 -29.29 0.96 9.54
C ILE A 89 -27.88 0.95 10.12
N VAL A 90 -27.63 0.14 11.16
CA VAL A 90 -26.30 0.01 11.76
C VAL A 90 -25.31 -0.62 10.77
N GLU A 91 -25.70 -1.69 10.09
CA GLU A 91 -24.88 -2.34 9.05
C GLU A 91 -24.54 -1.36 7.91
N ASN A 92 -25.53 -0.61 7.41
CA ASN A 92 -25.29 0.43 6.40
C ASN A 92 -24.35 1.53 6.92
N GLY A 93 -24.50 1.94 8.19
CA GLY A 93 -23.58 2.88 8.83
C GLY A 93 -22.14 2.38 8.80
N HIS A 94 -21.89 1.12 9.17
CA HIS A 94 -20.58 0.49 9.10
C HIS A 94 -20.04 0.36 7.67
N LEU A 95 -20.89 0.05 6.70
CA LEU A 95 -20.49 -0.01 5.29
C LEU A 95 -20.08 1.37 4.76
N VAL A 96 -20.78 2.43 5.14
CA VAL A 96 -20.44 3.80 4.76
C VAL A 96 -19.13 4.25 5.40
N THR A 97 -18.88 3.94 6.68
CA THR A 97 -17.59 4.28 7.31
C THR A 97 -16.44 3.53 6.63
N ARG A 98 -16.63 2.23 6.35
CA ARG A 98 -15.62 1.43 5.63
C ARG A 98 -15.40 1.95 4.20
N GLY A 99 -16.46 2.39 3.52
CA GLY A 99 -16.37 3.04 2.21
C GLY A 99 -15.48 4.28 2.26
N ARG A 100 -15.69 5.16 3.25
CA ARG A 100 -14.86 6.37 3.44
C ARG A 100 -13.41 6.05 3.78
N GLU A 101 -13.16 5.04 4.61
CA GLU A 101 -11.81 4.58 4.93
C GLU A 101 -11.08 4.08 3.67
N LEU A 102 -11.76 3.26 2.86
CA LEU A 102 -11.22 2.77 1.59
C LEU A 102 -10.97 3.90 0.58
N GLU A 103 -11.89 4.86 0.47
CA GLU A 103 -11.69 6.07 -0.35
C GLU A 103 -10.48 6.89 0.13
N GLY A 104 -10.30 7.02 1.44
CA GLY A 104 -9.12 7.65 2.05
C GLY A 104 -7.83 6.93 1.67
N HIS A 105 -7.80 5.60 1.81
CA HIS A 105 -6.65 4.79 1.40
C HIS A 105 -6.36 4.88 -0.10
N LEU A 106 -7.38 4.90 -0.96
CA LEU A 106 -7.19 5.10 -2.40
C LEU A 106 -6.59 6.47 -2.70
N ALA A 107 -7.11 7.53 -2.10
CA ALA A 107 -6.56 8.88 -2.28
C ALA A 107 -5.11 8.99 -1.77
N GLU A 108 -4.74 8.30 -0.69
CA GLU A 108 -3.35 8.18 -0.24
C GLU A 108 -2.48 7.43 -1.25
N ARG A 109 -2.97 6.30 -1.77
CA ARG A 109 -2.26 5.54 -2.81
C ARG A 109 -2.04 6.37 -4.06
N ASP A 110 -3.04 7.10 -4.53
CA ASP A 110 -2.93 7.98 -5.71
C ASP A 110 -1.88 9.07 -5.50
N LYS A 111 -1.83 9.67 -4.29
CA LYS A 111 -0.75 10.61 -3.94
C LYS A 111 0.62 9.95 -3.95
N THR A 112 0.73 8.70 -3.49
CA THR A 112 2.01 7.98 -3.55
C THR A 112 2.41 7.64 -4.98
N ILE A 113 1.47 7.26 -5.83
CA ILE A 113 1.70 6.96 -7.25
C ILE A 113 2.18 8.23 -7.95
N ALA A 114 1.48 9.36 -7.79
CA ALA A 114 1.88 10.63 -8.38
C ALA A 114 3.30 11.06 -7.97
N LYS A 115 3.66 10.89 -6.69
CA LYS A 115 5.04 11.15 -6.20
C LYS A 115 6.07 10.21 -6.81
N LEU A 116 5.72 8.94 -7.02
CA LEU A 116 6.62 7.97 -7.64
C LEU A 116 6.79 8.24 -9.14
N GLU A 117 5.72 8.64 -9.82
CA GLU A 117 5.75 9.05 -11.23
C GLU A 117 6.61 10.30 -11.41
N GLU A 118 6.46 11.31 -10.55
CA GLU A 118 7.32 12.50 -10.56
C GLU A 118 8.80 12.12 -10.37
N ARG A 119 9.11 11.29 -9.36
CA ARG A 119 10.48 10.78 -9.15
C ARG A 119 10.99 10.02 -10.37
N LEU A 120 10.17 9.18 -10.97
CA LEU A 120 10.53 8.42 -12.16
C LEU A 120 10.84 9.36 -13.33
N HIS A 121 10.04 10.42 -13.53
CA HIS A 121 10.32 11.45 -14.53
C HIS A 121 11.64 12.18 -14.27
N THR A 122 11.93 12.55 -13.02
CA THR A 122 13.21 13.19 -12.68
C THR A 122 14.40 12.28 -12.97
N VAL A 123 14.33 11.00 -12.59
CA VAL A 123 15.40 10.03 -12.83
C VAL A 123 15.58 9.74 -14.32
N ILE A 124 14.50 9.72 -15.10
CA ILE A 124 14.60 9.59 -16.56
C ILE A 124 15.32 10.80 -17.17
N ALA A 125 14.97 12.01 -16.74
CA ALA A 125 15.63 13.22 -17.22
C ALA A 125 17.13 13.23 -16.88
N GLU A 126 17.49 12.92 -15.63
CA GLU A 126 18.90 12.79 -15.20
C GLU A 126 19.64 11.73 -16.01
N ARG A 127 19.01 10.58 -16.27
CA ARG A 127 19.60 9.52 -17.09
C ARG A 127 19.83 9.98 -18.53
N ASP A 128 18.90 10.73 -19.12
CA ASP A 128 19.05 11.23 -20.49
C ASP A 128 20.16 12.28 -20.59
N GLU A 129 20.28 13.17 -19.60
CA GLU A 129 21.41 14.11 -19.49
C GLU A 129 22.76 13.39 -19.37
N LEU A 130 22.85 12.37 -18.49
CA LEU A 130 24.06 11.56 -18.34
C LEU A 130 24.43 10.81 -19.63
N VAL A 131 23.44 10.32 -20.36
CA VAL A 131 23.65 9.67 -21.67
C VAL A 131 24.20 10.68 -22.68
N GLN A 132 23.64 11.88 -22.76
CA GLN A 132 24.16 12.94 -23.64
C GLN A 132 25.60 13.33 -23.28
N HIS A 133 25.87 13.57 -21.99
CA HIS A 133 27.23 13.87 -21.52
C HIS A 133 28.22 12.76 -21.85
N ARG A 134 27.81 11.48 -21.74
CA ARG A 134 28.64 10.35 -22.13
C ARG A 134 28.92 10.33 -23.64
N HIS A 135 27.93 10.66 -24.46
CA HIS A 135 28.11 10.79 -25.91
C HIS A 135 29.09 11.93 -26.27
N ASP A 136 28.94 13.09 -25.66
CA ASP A 136 29.84 14.24 -25.88
C ASP A 136 31.28 13.93 -25.47
N LEU A 137 31.47 13.30 -24.30
CA LEU A 137 32.79 12.87 -23.84
C LEU A 137 33.40 11.84 -24.79
N ARG A 138 32.61 10.90 -25.29
CA ARG A 138 33.07 9.91 -26.26
C ARG A 138 33.51 10.58 -27.57
N ALA A 139 32.73 11.52 -28.09
CA ALA A 139 33.08 12.28 -29.29
C ALA A 139 34.36 13.10 -29.09
N LYS A 140 34.52 13.76 -27.93
CA LYS A 140 35.75 14.48 -27.57
C LYS A 140 36.96 13.55 -27.50
N LEU A 141 36.82 12.37 -26.89
CA LEU A 141 37.90 11.39 -26.81
C LEU A 141 38.28 10.84 -28.19
N GLN A 142 37.30 10.60 -29.07
CA GLN A 142 37.56 10.20 -30.45
C GLN A 142 38.33 11.28 -31.22
N ALA A 143 37.89 12.55 -31.14
CA ALA A 143 38.61 13.65 -31.76
C ALA A 143 40.05 13.79 -31.22
N ARG A 144 40.26 13.60 -29.90
CA ARG A 144 41.61 13.59 -29.32
C ARG A 144 42.47 12.42 -29.81
N ALA A 145 41.88 11.24 -29.99
CA ALA A 145 42.59 10.10 -30.54
C ALA A 145 43.05 10.38 -31.99
N GLU A 146 42.15 10.91 -32.82
CA GLU A 146 42.46 11.33 -34.20
C GLU A 146 43.54 12.43 -34.24
N GLU A 147 43.48 13.41 -33.34
CA GLU A 147 44.53 14.44 -33.19
C GLU A 147 45.88 13.81 -32.83
N MET A 148 45.92 12.85 -31.91
CA MET A 148 47.14 12.17 -31.49
C MET A 148 47.72 11.30 -32.61
N GLU A 149 46.88 10.60 -33.37
CA GLU A 149 47.28 9.84 -34.56
C GLU A 149 47.86 10.77 -35.63
N ALA A 150 47.21 11.90 -35.91
CA ALA A 150 47.72 12.89 -36.85
C ALA A 150 49.06 13.49 -36.41
N LEU A 151 49.24 13.77 -35.12
CA LEU A 151 50.51 14.23 -34.56
C LEU A 151 51.59 13.15 -34.64
N ALA A 152 51.26 11.88 -34.39
CA ALA A 152 52.19 10.76 -34.51
C ALA A 152 52.70 10.59 -35.94
N LEU A 153 51.81 10.66 -36.94
CA LEU A 153 52.16 10.61 -38.36
C LEU A 153 53.05 11.79 -38.77
N ARG A 154 52.72 13.01 -38.34
CA ARG A 154 53.56 14.20 -38.60
C ARG A 154 54.95 14.06 -37.99
N HIS A 155 55.03 13.54 -36.77
CA HIS A 155 56.30 13.33 -36.09
C HIS A 155 57.15 12.24 -36.78
N GLN A 156 56.53 11.17 -37.28
CA GLN A 156 57.21 10.18 -38.10
C GLN A 156 57.76 10.80 -39.40
N ALA A 157 56.96 11.58 -40.12
CA ALA A 157 57.42 12.27 -41.34
C ALA A 157 58.58 13.24 -41.07
N LEU A 158 58.56 13.95 -39.95
CA LEU A 158 59.67 14.83 -39.54
C LEU A 158 60.93 14.04 -39.20
N LYS A 159 60.79 12.88 -38.55
CA LYS A 159 61.92 11.96 -38.29
C LYS A 159 62.54 11.47 -39.59
N GLU A 160 61.73 10.99 -40.53
CA GLU A 160 62.19 10.53 -41.84
C GLU A 160 62.92 11.64 -42.60
N ARG A 161 62.40 12.88 -42.58
CA ARG A 161 63.06 14.04 -43.18
C ARG A 161 64.38 14.41 -42.49
N SER A 162 64.44 14.34 -41.16
CA SER A 162 65.67 14.58 -40.39
C SER A 162 66.72 13.50 -40.70
N ASP A 163 66.32 12.24 -40.80
CA ASP A 163 67.23 11.15 -41.13
C ASP A 163 67.74 11.26 -42.57
N GLU A 164 66.91 11.69 -43.51
CA GLU A 164 67.32 12.00 -44.87
C GLU A 164 68.32 13.17 -44.91
N GLN A 165 68.07 14.25 -44.17
CA GLN A 165 69.01 15.35 -44.03
C GLN A 165 70.34 14.91 -43.41
N ARG A 166 70.32 14.04 -42.39
CA ARG A 166 71.53 13.47 -41.80
C ARG A 166 72.31 12.61 -42.79
N ARG A 167 71.64 11.81 -43.62
CA ARG A 167 72.28 11.07 -44.72
C ARG A 167 72.91 12.01 -45.74
N HIS A 168 72.21 13.09 -46.12
CA HIS A 168 72.75 14.10 -47.04
C HIS A 168 73.99 14.81 -46.49
N ILE A 169 73.98 15.18 -45.21
CA ILE A 169 75.13 15.80 -44.53
C ILE A 169 76.29 14.81 -44.48
N ALA A 170 76.07 13.57 -44.04
CA ALA A 170 77.12 12.54 -44.01
C ALA A 170 77.73 12.29 -45.40
N ALA A 171 76.91 12.29 -46.46
CA ALA A 171 77.39 12.18 -47.84
C ALA A 171 78.12 13.44 -48.34
N ALA A 172 77.75 14.63 -47.87
CA ALA A 172 78.50 15.86 -48.16
C ALA A 172 79.84 15.89 -47.42
N ASP A 173 79.87 15.49 -46.15
CA ASP A 173 81.08 15.37 -45.34
C ASP A 173 82.05 14.36 -45.95
N ALA A 174 81.57 13.18 -46.38
CA ALA A 174 82.38 12.21 -47.12
C ALA A 174 83.00 12.81 -48.39
N ARG A 175 82.21 13.56 -49.19
CA ARG A 175 82.73 14.27 -50.37
C ARG A 175 83.76 15.34 -50.02
N VAL A 176 83.58 16.06 -48.90
CA VAL A 176 84.57 17.04 -48.42
C VAL A 176 85.86 16.34 -48.05
N VAL A 177 85.78 15.19 -47.35
CA VAL A 177 86.95 14.36 -47.04
C VAL A 177 87.65 13.90 -48.32
N ASP A 178 86.92 13.32 -49.28
CA ASP A 178 87.47 12.86 -50.56
C ASP A 178 88.14 13.99 -51.36
N LEU A 179 87.49 15.17 -51.46
CA LEU A 179 88.05 16.34 -52.14
C LEU A 179 89.27 16.90 -51.41
N SER A 180 89.25 16.93 -50.07
CA SER A 180 90.39 17.37 -49.27
C SER A 180 91.61 16.45 -49.45
N GLU A 181 91.37 15.13 -49.56
CA GLU A 181 92.41 14.16 -49.86
C GLU A 181 92.92 14.29 -51.29
N ALA A 182 92.03 14.49 -52.27
CA ALA A 182 92.41 14.77 -53.65
C ALA A 182 93.25 16.05 -53.78
N LEU A 183 92.90 17.12 -53.08
CA LEU A 183 93.69 18.35 -53.00
C LEU A 183 95.04 18.12 -52.32
N ARG A 184 95.10 17.31 -51.25
CA ARG A 184 96.35 16.91 -50.60
C ARG A 184 97.28 16.19 -51.59
N VAL A 185 96.76 15.19 -52.31
CA VAL A 185 97.51 14.44 -53.31
C VAL A 185 97.92 15.33 -54.50
N ALA A 186 97.06 16.23 -54.97
CA ALA A 186 97.39 17.18 -56.03
C ALA A 186 98.49 18.17 -55.60
N ARG A 187 98.46 18.62 -54.34
CA ARG A 187 99.52 19.46 -53.74
C ARG A 187 100.83 18.71 -53.58
N GLU A 188 100.78 17.42 -53.23
CA GLU A 188 101.95 16.53 -53.16
C GLU A 188 102.53 16.21 -54.56
N ARG A 189 101.68 16.18 -55.62
CA ARG A 189 102.09 15.93 -57.02
C ARG A 189 102.54 17.18 -57.79
N ALA A 190 102.24 18.38 -57.32
CA ALA A 190 102.75 19.60 -57.92
C ALA A 190 104.23 19.80 -57.54
N PRO A 191 105.20 19.76 -58.49
CA PRO A 191 106.57 20.09 -58.16
C PRO A 191 106.66 21.58 -57.80
N ALA A 192 107.45 21.87 -56.77
CA ALA A 192 107.75 23.21 -56.30
C ALA A 192 108.01 24.19 -57.45
N ARG A 193 107.05 25.09 -57.70
CA ARG A 193 107.33 26.36 -58.39
C ARG A 193 106.84 27.50 -57.51
N ALA A 194 107.85 28.18 -56.99
CA ALA A 194 107.86 29.52 -56.40
C ALA A 194 107.17 29.70 -55.03
N SER A 195 108.01 29.66 -54.00
CA SER A 195 108.01 30.71 -52.99
C SER A 195 108.30 32.06 -53.65
N GLN A 196 107.54 33.11 -53.30
CA GLN A 196 108.11 34.33 -52.71
C GLN A 196 107.02 35.32 -52.21
N PRO A 197 107.37 36.19 -51.23
CA PRO A 197 106.47 37.10 -50.53
C PRO A 197 106.45 38.54 -51.12
N GLU A 198 105.58 39.36 -50.52
CA GLU A 198 105.46 40.84 -50.52
C GLU A 198 104.87 41.60 -51.72
N GLY A 199 103.78 42.32 -51.43
CA GLY A 199 103.70 43.78 -51.64
C GLY A 199 102.80 44.29 -52.77
N ALA A 200 101.58 44.74 -52.43
CA ALA A 200 100.98 46.04 -52.85
C ALA A 200 99.44 46.08 -52.63
N VAL A 201 99.01 46.79 -51.60
CA VAL A 201 97.72 47.55 -51.53
C VAL A 201 97.89 48.86 -52.33
N PRO A 202 96.85 49.63 -52.79
CA PRO A 202 95.51 49.90 -52.17
C PRO A 202 94.38 50.21 -53.24
N PRO A 203 93.29 51.01 -53.04
CA PRO A 203 92.50 51.43 -51.84
C PRO A 203 90.94 51.28 -51.95
N VAL A 204 90.26 51.10 -50.77
CA VAL A 204 89.00 51.79 -50.28
C VAL A 204 87.64 51.54 -51.00
N PRO A 205 86.43 51.58 -50.36
CA PRO A 205 86.07 52.20 -49.07
C PRO A 205 85.31 51.34 -48.03
N ALA A 206 85.35 51.82 -46.79
CA ALA A 206 84.43 51.55 -45.68
C ALA A 206 83.25 52.55 -45.70
N PRO A 207 82.31 52.57 -44.73
CA PRO A 207 81.94 51.57 -43.71
C PRO A 207 80.42 51.28 -43.71
N ILE A 208 79.99 50.13 -43.18
CA ILE A 208 78.65 50.04 -42.56
C ILE A 208 78.81 49.38 -41.19
N ALA A 209 78.59 50.23 -40.18
CA ALA A 209 78.10 50.00 -38.84
C ALA A 209 78.56 48.74 -38.10
N ALA A 210 79.44 48.99 -37.12
CA ALA A 210 79.39 48.29 -35.85
C ALA A 210 77.95 48.30 -35.30
N VAL A 211 77.39 47.12 -35.08
CA VAL A 211 76.26 46.92 -34.19
C VAL A 211 76.83 46.20 -32.98
N GLU A 212 76.84 46.92 -31.86
CA GLU A 212 77.11 46.35 -30.55
C GLU A 212 76.19 45.15 -30.30
N PRO A 213 76.61 44.09 -29.58
CA PRO A 213 75.66 43.19 -28.98
C PRO A 213 74.97 43.94 -27.84
N ASP A 214 73.90 44.66 -28.18
CA ASP A 214 72.96 45.23 -27.23
C ASP A 214 72.55 44.13 -26.24
N ALA A 215 72.73 44.43 -24.97
CA ALA A 215 72.19 43.73 -23.82
C ALA A 215 70.64 43.86 -23.78
N ALA A 216 69.97 43.49 -24.86
CA ALA A 216 68.52 43.64 -25.07
C ALA A 216 67.85 42.36 -25.63
N LEU A 217 68.45 41.19 -25.44
CA LEU A 217 67.79 39.89 -25.63
C LEU A 217 67.53 39.11 -24.33
N ALA A 218 67.80 39.74 -23.18
CA ALA A 218 67.40 39.24 -21.85
C ALA A 218 66.05 39.82 -21.35
N ALA A 219 65.38 40.69 -22.13
CA ALA A 219 64.14 41.37 -21.71
C ALA A 219 62.90 41.09 -22.59
N MET A 220 62.98 40.17 -23.57
CA MET A 220 61.81 39.66 -24.31
C MET A 220 61.59 38.13 -24.16
N ALA A 221 62.27 37.51 -23.19
CA ALA A 221 62.05 36.14 -22.76
C ALA A 221 61.14 36.04 -21.51
N THR A 222 60.43 37.11 -21.13
CA THR A 222 59.67 37.20 -19.87
C THR A 222 58.21 37.64 -19.99
N SER A 223 57.62 37.73 -21.18
CA SER A 223 56.18 38.06 -21.30
C SER A 223 55.31 37.02 -22.02
N ASN A 224 55.86 35.85 -22.40
CA ASN A 224 55.03 34.75 -22.91
C ASN A 224 55.60 33.37 -22.56
N ALA A 225 56.04 33.19 -21.31
CA ALA A 225 56.21 31.87 -20.73
C ALA A 225 54.82 31.23 -20.50
N ARG A 226 54.21 30.74 -21.59
CA ARG A 226 53.16 29.72 -21.46
C ARG A 226 53.79 28.58 -20.65
N PRO A 227 53.14 28.11 -19.57
CA PRO A 227 53.70 27.04 -18.76
C PRO A 227 53.94 25.84 -19.66
N SER A 228 55.21 25.46 -19.78
CA SER A 228 55.67 24.26 -20.46
C SER A 228 54.71 23.11 -20.18
N GLY A 229 54.31 22.37 -21.21
CA GLY A 229 53.47 21.18 -21.08
C GLY A 229 54.04 20.18 -20.07
N SER A 230 55.36 20.19 -19.84
CA SER A 230 56.01 19.37 -18.81
C SER A 230 55.71 19.83 -17.38
N ALA A 231 55.48 21.12 -17.12
CA ALA A 231 55.10 21.64 -15.80
C ALA A 231 53.64 21.33 -15.46
N ARG A 232 52.73 21.41 -16.46
CA ARG A 232 51.34 20.96 -16.31
C ARG A 232 51.25 19.44 -16.15
N LEU A 233 52.03 18.66 -16.91
CA LEU A 233 52.08 17.21 -16.74
C LEU A 233 52.64 16.81 -15.36
N ARG A 234 53.66 17.52 -14.87
CA ARG A 234 54.25 17.27 -13.55
C ARG A 234 53.30 17.69 -12.41
N ALA A 235 52.53 18.76 -12.58
CA ALA A 235 51.48 19.18 -11.65
C ALA A 235 50.28 18.22 -11.65
N VAL A 236 49.89 17.68 -12.81
CA VAL A 236 48.83 16.66 -12.92
C VAL A 236 49.29 15.32 -12.35
N LEU A 237 50.57 14.94 -12.52
CA LEU A 237 51.15 13.76 -11.90
C LEU A 237 51.27 13.92 -10.38
N GLN A 238 51.59 15.11 -9.87
CA GLN A 238 51.58 15.39 -8.42
C GLN A 238 50.17 15.48 -7.84
N SER A 239 49.20 16.04 -8.55
CA SER A 239 47.79 16.03 -8.11
C SER A 239 47.21 14.61 -8.14
N ASN A 240 47.59 13.80 -9.12
CA ASN A 240 47.19 12.40 -9.19
C ASN A 240 47.92 11.54 -8.14
N GLN A 241 49.18 11.84 -7.82
CA GLN A 241 49.91 11.17 -6.73
C GLN A 241 49.35 11.53 -5.35
N ALA A 242 48.93 12.78 -5.13
CA ALA A 242 48.23 13.19 -3.91
C ALA A 242 46.83 12.55 -3.77
N THR A 243 46.21 12.13 -4.88
CA THR A 243 44.97 11.33 -4.86
C THR A 243 45.20 9.81 -4.78
N THR A 244 46.43 9.31 -4.98
CA THR A 244 46.75 7.88 -4.81
C THR A 244 47.17 7.50 -3.39
N ASP A 245 47.30 8.46 -2.47
CA ASP A 245 47.47 8.18 -1.03
C ASP A 245 46.15 7.98 -0.27
N ILE A 246 45.01 7.93 -0.99
CA ILE A 246 43.76 7.39 -0.44
C ILE A 246 43.59 5.94 -0.92
N LYS A 247 43.99 5.02 -0.04
CA LYS A 247 43.70 3.57 -0.07
C LYS A 247 44.26 2.77 -1.25
N SER A 248 45.54 2.44 -1.17
CA SER A 248 46.00 1.08 -1.50
C SER A 248 46.49 0.41 -0.21
N GLY A 249 45.52 0.07 0.65
CA GLY A 249 45.68 -0.86 1.77
C GLY A 249 45.02 -2.20 1.41
N PRO A 250 45.51 -3.32 1.93
CA PRO A 250 45.21 -4.66 1.42
C PRO A 250 43.74 -5.02 1.68
N GLU A 251 43.10 -5.60 0.66
CA GLU A 251 41.88 -6.43 0.65
C GLU A 251 41.30 -6.79 2.03
N ARG A 252 40.59 -5.85 2.67
CA ARG A 252 39.78 -6.08 3.88
C ARG A 252 38.39 -5.42 3.83
N GLY A 253 38.04 -4.75 2.73
CA GLY A 253 36.75 -4.04 2.56
C GLY A 253 35.60 -4.94 2.08
N ASP A 254 35.87 -5.84 1.13
CA ASP A 254 34.82 -6.72 0.59
C ASP A 254 34.27 -7.70 1.64
N GLY A 255 35.06 -8.08 2.64
CA GLY A 255 34.61 -8.98 3.71
C GLY A 255 33.56 -8.33 4.62
N SER A 256 33.77 -7.07 5.01
CA SER A 256 32.84 -6.31 5.86
C SER A 256 31.61 -5.88 5.09
N GLU A 257 31.75 -5.40 3.86
CA GLU A 257 30.60 -5.01 3.03
C GLU A 257 29.72 -6.22 2.70
N ASN A 258 30.32 -7.37 2.36
CA ASN A 258 29.55 -8.59 2.16
C ASN A 258 28.96 -9.13 3.47
N ALA A 259 29.58 -8.89 4.64
CA ALA A 259 28.99 -9.22 5.94
C ALA A 259 27.78 -8.33 6.26
N GLU A 260 27.89 -7.03 6.00
CA GLU A 260 26.79 -6.06 6.17
C GLU A 260 25.63 -6.35 5.20
N ILE A 261 25.91 -6.71 3.95
CA ILE A 261 24.88 -7.10 2.98
C ILE A 261 24.18 -8.38 3.45
N ARG A 262 24.93 -9.38 3.92
CA ARG A 262 24.34 -10.63 4.47
C ARG A 262 23.51 -10.36 5.73
N GLU A 263 23.93 -9.43 6.58
CA GLU A 263 23.18 -9.03 7.76
C GLU A 263 21.88 -8.31 7.38
N ARG A 264 21.94 -7.33 6.47
CA ARG A 264 20.75 -6.61 5.98
C ARG A 264 19.75 -7.55 5.30
N ILE A 265 20.22 -8.50 4.49
CA ILE A 265 19.36 -9.52 3.86
C ILE A 265 18.71 -10.40 4.93
N SER A 266 19.47 -10.82 5.95
CA SER A 266 18.95 -11.64 7.04
C SER A 266 17.90 -10.91 7.88
N ASP A 267 18.09 -9.61 8.14
CA ASP A 267 17.14 -8.78 8.88
C ASP A 267 15.86 -8.50 8.07
N ILE A 268 15.98 -8.27 6.75
CA ILE A 268 14.83 -8.12 5.87
C ILE A 268 14.04 -9.42 5.82
N ALA A 269 14.72 -10.57 5.65
CA ALA A 269 14.07 -11.88 5.66
C ALA A 269 13.33 -12.14 6.98
N ALA A 270 13.93 -11.77 8.12
CA ALA A 270 13.29 -11.91 9.42
C ALA A 270 12.00 -11.09 9.55
N ARG A 271 11.99 -9.84 9.07
CA ARG A 271 10.78 -8.98 9.09
C ARG A 271 9.69 -9.44 8.13
N VAL A 272 10.05 -9.98 6.97
CA VAL A 272 9.07 -10.54 6.03
C VAL A 272 8.40 -11.77 6.65
N ILE A 273 9.18 -12.66 7.25
CA ILE A 273 8.65 -13.84 7.94
C ILE A 273 7.77 -13.44 9.14
N GLN A 274 8.16 -12.40 9.89
CA GLN A 274 7.32 -11.84 10.96
C GLN A 274 5.96 -11.38 10.42
N LYS A 275 5.96 -10.57 9.35
CA LYS A 275 4.71 -10.09 8.75
C LYS A 275 3.83 -11.22 8.22
N GLU A 276 4.43 -12.28 7.69
CA GLU A 276 3.69 -13.46 7.23
C GLU A 276 3.06 -14.21 8.41
N ILE A 277 3.76 -14.34 9.54
CA ILE A 277 3.22 -14.94 10.76
C ILE A 277 2.07 -14.09 11.35
N GLU A 278 2.19 -12.76 11.31
CA GLU A 278 1.13 -11.83 11.73
C GLU A 278 -0.11 -11.95 10.81
N ALA A 279 0.08 -12.19 9.51
CA ALA A 279 -1.00 -12.36 8.53
C ALA A 279 -1.68 -13.74 8.63
N GLU A 280 -0.92 -14.81 8.86
CA GLU A 280 -1.43 -16.19 8.98
C GLU A 280 -2.05 -16.50 10.36
N GLY A 281 -1.73 -15.71 11.39
CA GLY A 281 -2.29 -15.84 12.74
C GLY A 281 -1.71 -17.01 13.56
N PRO A 282 -2.30 -17.34 14.73
CA PRO A 282 -1.67 -18.18 15.76
C PRO A 282 -1.43 -19.65 15.38
N ASN A 283 -1.97 -20.13 14.25
CA ASN A 283 -1.84 -21.52 13.78
C ASN A 283 -0.89 -21.68 12.56
N SER A 284 -0.03 -20.69 12.30
CA SER A 284 0.93 -20.75 11.19
C SER A 284 1.98 -21.87 11.36
N ARG A 285 2.21 -22.65 10.30
CA ARG A 285 3.27 -23.68 10.22
C ARG A 285 4.67 -23.09 10.37
N LEU A 286 4.85 -21.83 9.94
CA LEU A 286 6.14 -21.14 10.05
C LEU A 286 6.51 -20.87 11.50
N ARG A 287 5.52 -20.57 12.34
CA ARG A 287 5.73 -20.37 13.78
C ARG A 287 6.17 -21.66 14.48
N GLU A 288 5.56 -22.79 14.13
CA GLU A 288 5.95 -24.11 14.67
C GLU A 288 7.39 -24.46 14.27
N MET A 289 7.82 -24.11 13.05
CA MET A 289 9.20 -24.34 12.59
C MET A 289 10.23 -23.43 13.29
N ILE A 290 9.86 -22.21 13.65
CA ILE A 290 10.73 -21.26 14.37
C ILE A 290 10.85 -21.60 15.85
N GLU A 291 9.83 -22.20 16.47
CA GLU A 291 9.87 -22.64 17.87
C GLU A 291 10.68 -23.92 18.08
N ARG A 292 10.99 -24.67 17.01
CA ARG A 292 11.92 -25.82 17.09
C ARG A 292 13.35 -25.35 17.42
N PRO A 293 14.03 -25.96 18.40
CA PRO A 293 15.39 -25.58 18.76
C PRO A 293 16.39 -26.08 17.70
N GLU A 294 17.10 -25.14 17.05
CA GLU A 294 18.25 -25.42 16.18
C GLU A 294 19.55 -25.58 17.01
N PRO A 295 20.51 -26.43 16.60
CA PRO A 295 21.81 -26.52 17.24
C PRO A 295 22.61 -25.22 17.08
N PRO A 296 23.44 -24.84 18.09
CA PRO A 296 24.22 -23.61 18.06
C PRO A 296 25.24 -23.64 16.91
N ARG A 297 25.22 -22.60 16.05
CA ARG A 297 26.22 -22.41 14.99
C ARG A 297 27.49 -21.79 15.58
N GLU A 298 28.65 -22.34 15.21
CA GLU A 298 29.95 -21.75 15.56
C GLU A 298 30.11 -20.39 14.86
N GLY A 299 30.37 -19.34 15.63
CA GLY A 299 30.66 -17.99 15.10
C GLY A 299 29.87 -16.83 15.70
N GLY A 300 29.04 -17.02 16.73
CA GLY A 300 28.42 -15.91 17.48
C GLY A 300 27.38 -15.08 16.70
N VAL A 301 27.11 -15.41 15.43
CA VAL A 301 26.09 -14.73 14.62
C VAL A 301 24.71 -15.31 14.97
N PRO A 302 23.76 -14.49 15.47
CA PRO A 302 22.43 -14.99 15.84
C PRO A 302 21.69 -15.53 14.61
N SER A 303 21.11 -16.73 14.76
CA SER A 303 20.38 -17.40 13.68
C SER A 303 19.14 -16.60 13.25
N LEU A 304 18.69 -16.81 12.02
CA LEU A 304 17.47 -16.17 11.49
C LEU A 304 16.26 -16.43 12.40
N ALA A 305 16.09 -17.68 12.87
CA ALA A 305 15.04 -18.03 13.82
C ALA A 305 15.17 -17.30 15.17
N ALA A 306 16.40 -17.09 15.67
CA ALA A 306 16.62 -16.30 16.89
C ALA A 306 16.25 -14.82 16.70
N ARG A 307 16.57 -14.22 15.54
CA ARG A 307 16.19 -12.84 15.19
C ARG A 307 14.67 -12.68 15.00
N VAL A 308 14.01 -13.65 14.38
CA VAL A 308 12.54 -13.65 14.26
C VAL A 308 11.88 -13.76 15.64
N ARG A 309 12.42 -14.60 16.54
CA ARG A 309 11.94 -14.69 17.93
C ARG A 309 12.16 -13.39 18.71
N SER A 310 13.30 -12.72 18.55
CA SER A 310 13.54 -11.43 19.22
C SER A 310 12.60 -10.34 18.71
N LEU A 311 12.34 -10.29 17.39
CA LEU A 311 11.38 -9.35 16.81
C LEU A 311 9.94 -9.63 17.26
N LEU A 312 9.56 -10.90 17.40
CA LEU A 312 8.25 -11.28 17.91
C LEU A 312 8.10 -10.95 19.41
N SER A 313 9.17 -11.05 20.20
CA SER A 313 9.16 -10.63 21.61
C SER A 313 9.19 -9.12 21.82
N ASP A 314 9.78 -8.35 20.89
CA ASP A 314 9.84 -6.89 20.93
C ASP A 314 8.54 -6.20 20.45
N THR A 315 7.57 -6.96 19.91
CA THR A 315 6.24 -6.39 19.68
C THR A 315 5.55 -6.16 21.02
N PRO A 316 5.22 -4.91 21.39
CA PRO A 316 4.47 -4.67 22.62
C PRO A 316 3.11 -5.33 22.44
N ALA A 317 2.85 -6.36 23.24
CA ALA A 317 1.53 -6.92 23.39
C ALA A 317 0.58 -5.77 23.73
N VAL A 318 -0.22 -5.35 22.75
CA VAL A 318 -1.47 -4.64 23.02
C VAL A 318 -2.34 -5.64 23.77
N SER A 319 -2.17 -5.62 25.08
CA SER A 319 -2.93 -6.42 26.01
C SER A 319 -4.34 -5.82 26.05
N PRO A 320 -5.40 -6.62 25.88
CA PRO A 320 -6.75 -6.14 26.13
C PRO A 320 -6.84 -5.74 27.60
N THR A 321 -7.37 -4.55 27.85
CA THR A 321 -7.63 -3.97 29.18
C THR A 321 -8.28 -4.98 30.13
N PRO A 322 -7.67 -5.29 31.29
CA PRO A 322 -8.36 -5.92 32.39
C PRO A 322 -8.91 -4.85 33.34
N VAL A 323 -10.20 -4.97 33.66
CA VAL A 323 -10.86 -4.24 34.75
C VAL A 323 -10.29 -4.72 36.07
N ALA A 324 -9.70 -3.81 36.88
CA ALA A 324 -9.36 -4.10 38.27
C ALA A 324 -9.56 -2.87 39.16
N ASN A 325 -10.62 -3.01 39.97
CA ASN A 325 -10.92 -2.42 41.28
C ASN A 325 -9.90 -1.47 41.93
N ALA A 326 -10.45 -0.33 42.37
CA ALA A 326 -9.85 0.63 43.28
C ALA A 326 -9.69 0.07 44.72
N PRO A 327 -8.71 0.57 45.51
CA PRO A 327 -8.49 0.15 46.89
C PRO A 327 -9.37 0.90 47.89
N ALA A 328 -9.68 0.22 49.00
CA ALA A 328 -10.42 0.71 50.16
C ALA A 328 -9.49 1.24 51.28
N MET A 329 -10.10 1.99 52.22
CA MET A 329 -9.69 2.41 53.60
C MET A 329 -9.49 3.93 53.74
N ALA A 330 -9.97 4.68 54.75
CA ALA A 330 -10.93 4.52 55.86
C ALA A 330 -11.05 5.89 56.59
N ALA A 331 -12.10 6.06 57.41
CA ALA A 331 -12.36 7.12 58.44
C ALA A 331 -12.93 8.46 57.90
N THR A 332 -13.96 9.11 58.46
CA THR A 332 -14.52 9.18 59.84
C THR A 332 -15.99 9.66 59.79
N SER A 333 -16.80 9.30 60.79
CA SER A 333 -18.22 9.71 61.03
C SER A 333 -18.29 10.49 62.38
N PRO A 334 -19.41 11.03 62.93
CA PRO A 334 -20.60 11.77 62.42
C PRO A 334 -20.91 13.08 63.23
N ALA A 335 -21.95 13.85 62.86
CA ALA A 335 -23.00 14.44 63.76
C ALA A 335 -23.95 15.46 63.06
N GLU A 336 -25.21 15.03 62.84
CA GLU A 336 -26.58 15.65 62.93
C GLU A 336 -26.84 17.19 63.07
N PRO A 337 -28.10 17.73 62.95
CA PRO A 337 -29.41 17.06 62.69
C PRO A 337 -30.48 17.78 61.78
N ASP A 338 -31.43 16.98 61.24
CA ASP A 338 -32.93 17.08 61.10
C ASP A 338 -33.73 18.33 60.62
N PRO A 339 -35.08 18.23 60.33
CA PRO A 339 -35.97 17.05 60.13
C PRO A 339 -37.04 17.11 58.97
N ALA A 340 -37.39 15.92 58.44
CA ALA A 340 -38.74 15.30 58.17
C ALA A 340 -39.88 16.02 57.37
N PRO A 341 -41.04 15.36 57.01
CA PRO A 341 -41.38 13.92 56.99
C PRO A 341 -42.23 13.40 55.78
N ALA A 342 -42.37 12.06 55.75
CA ALA A 342 -43.49 11.21 55.26
C ALA A 342 -43.66 11.02 53.73
N VAL A 343 -43.96 9.82 53.18
CA VAL A 343 -45.01 8.87 53.57
C VAL A 343 -44.67 7.42 53.14
N SER A 344 -44.88 6.48 54.06
CA SER A 344 -45.40 5.09 53.94
C SER A 344 -45.17 4.29 52.63
N SER A 345 -44.55 3.10 52.74
CA SER A 345 -45.31 1.88 53.05
C SER A 345 -44.43 0.62 52.96
N ALA A 346 -44.62 -0.23 53.96
CA ALA A 346 -43.94 -1.49 54.18
C ALA A 346 -44.51 -2.61 53.28
N ARG A 347 -43.70 -3.63 52.95
CA ARG A 347 -43.88 -5.01 53.47
C ARG A 347 -42.92 -6.06 52.87
N THR A 348 -42.23 -6.74 53.80
CA THR A 348 -42.00 -8.21 53.91
C THR A 348 -41.39 -8.95 52.73
N ALA A 349 -40.15 -9.45 52.84
CA ALA A 349 -39.74 -10.69 53.53
C ALA A 349 -40.14 -11.98 52.79
N GLY A 350 -39.13 -12.73 52.32
CA GLY A 350 -39.30 -14.07 51.76
C GLY A 350 -37.94 -14.72 51.48
N LYS A 351 -37.50 -15.55 52.42
CA LYS A 351 -36.19 -16.21 52.50
C LYS A 351 -36.27 -17.62 51.90
N ARG A 352 -35.12 -18.12 51.43
CA ARG A 352 -34.62 -19.53 51.41
C ARG A 352 -34.64 -20.31 50.08
N ASN A 353 -33.42 -20.75 49.74
CA ASN A 353 -32.97 -22.11 49.36
C ASN A 353 -33.63 -22.75 48.13
N GLY A 354 -32.90 -23.17 47.10
CA GLY A 354 -31.72 -24.03 47.18
C GLY A 354 -32.15 -25.46 46.86
N GLY A 355 -31.74 -25.98 45.69
CA GLY A 355 -32.15 -27.32 45.27
C GLY A 355 -31.72 -27.67 43.86
N ALA A 356 -30.48 -28.17 43.74
CA ALA A 356 -29.96 -28.84 42.56
C ALA A 356 -30.88 -29.98 42.09
N ARG A 357 -30.95 -30.20 40.77
CA ARG A 357 -31.20 -31.53 40.18
C ARG A 357 -30.64 -31.63 38.76
N SER A 358 -29.70 -32.56 38.66
CA SER A 358 -29.08 -33.21 37.51
C SER A 358 -30.03 -33.57 36.36
N ARG A 359 -29.57 -33.36 35.13
CA ARG A 359 -30.14 -33.93 33.88
C ARG A 359 -29.26 -35.11 33.42
N PRO A 360 -29.80 -36.28 33.07
CA PRO A 360 -29.08 -37.24 32.24
C PRO A 360 -29.44 -37.01 30.76
N LYS A 361 -28.43 -36.95 29.89
CA LYS A 361 -28.59 -36.92 28.43
C LYS A 361 -28.63 -38.36 27.91
N SER A 362 -29.76 -38.77 27.36
CA SER A 362 -29.92 -40.03 26.62
C SER A 362 -29.46 -39.87 25.17
N ARG A 363 -28.85 -40.95 24.67
CA ARG A 363 -28.48 -41.21 23.28
C ARG A 363 -29.62 -40.97 22.30
N ARG A 364 -29.29 -40.38 21.15
CA ARG A 364 -29.73 -40.85 19.84
C ARG A 364 -28.55 -40.77 18.88
#